data_AF-A0A1G7ZGJ2-F1
#
_entry.id   AF-A0A1G7ZGJ2-F1
#
_cell.length_a   1.000
_cell.length_b   1.000
_cell.length_c   1.000
_cell.angle_alpha   90.00
_cell.angle_beta   90.00
_cell.angle_gamma   90.00
#
_symmetry.space_group_name_H-M   'P 1'
#
loop_
_entity.id
_entity.type
_entity.pdbx_description
1 polymer ?
#
loop_
_entity_poly.entity_id
_entity_poly.type
_entity_poly.pdbx_seq_one_letter_code
_entity_poly.pdbx_strand_id
1 'polypeptide(L)'
;MPSARITALEAEVAGLRKALVSRTVIGQASGLIAARKPCTPQQAFQLLVHISQHHNIKLHVAADRLVTAFVQAHLGRPVDPADQALWDHVGATTANDSGRTDDGLAEEVSSTSP
;
A
#
# COMPACT_ATOMS: atom_id res chain seq x y z
N MET A 1 -5.56 -38.22 -17.50
CA MET A 1 -5.30 -36.80 -17.80
C MET A 1 -4.33 -36.16 -16.80
N PRO A 2 -3.03 -36.51 -16.79
CA PRO A 2 -2.05 -35.88 -15.90
C PRO A 2 -1.63 -34.46 -16.31
N SER A 3 -1.63 -34.14 -17.61
CA SER A 3 -1.23 -32.81 -18.12
C SER A 3 -2.15 -31.68 -17.66
N ALA A 4 -3.47 -31.91 -17.58
CA ALA A 4 -4.42 -30.88 -17.14
C ALA A 4 -4.23 -30.48 -15.67
N ARG A 5 -3.84 -31.45 -14.83
CA ARG A 5 -3.55 -31.20 -13.41
C ARG A 5 -2.25 -30.40 -13.24
N ILE A 6 -1.24 -30.68 -14.07
CA ILE A 6 0.01 -29.91 -14.10
C ILE A 6 -0.27 -28.46 -14.48
N THR A 7 -1.02 -28.21 -15.56
CA THR A 7 -1.37 -26.85 -15.99
C THR A 7 -2.16 -26.08 -14.93
N ALA A 8 -3.10 -26.73 -14.23
CA ALA A 8 -3.86 -26.09 -13.15
C ALA A 8 -2.94 -25.67 -11.98
N LEU A 9 -2.02 -26.54 -11.57
CA LEU A 9 -1.06 -26.25 -10.51
C LEU A 9 -0.07 -25.15 -10.91
N GLU A 10 0.39 -25.13 -12.16
CA GLU A 10 1.23 -24.05 -12.69
C GLU A 10 0.53 -22.69 -12.64
N ALA A 11 -0.75 -22.65 -13.02
CA ALA A 11 -1.57 -21.44 -12.94
C ALA A 11 -1.79 -20.99 -11.49
N GLU A 12 -2.04 -21.92 -10.56
CA GLU A 12 -2.18 -21.63 -9.13
C GLU A 12 -0.88 -21.05 -8.56
N VAL A 13 0.26 -21.69 -8.82
CA VAL A 13 1.58 -21.21 -8.36
C VAL A 13 1.88 -19.83 -8.94
N ALA A 14 1.56 -19.57 -10.22
CA ALA A 14 1.72 -18.26 -10.82
C ALA A 14 0.83 -17.20 -10.15
N GLY A 15 -0.43 -17.54 -9.84
CA GLY A 15 -1.36 -16.68 -9.11
C GLY A 15 -0.85 -16.32 -7.72
N LEU A 16 -0.37 -17.31 -6.96
CA LEU A 16 0.18 -17.10 -5.62
C LEU A 16 1.44 -16.22 -5.65
N ARG A 17 2.36 -16.47 -6.59
CA ARG A 17 3.56 -15.63 -6.77
C ARG A 17 3.19 -14.18 -7.07
N LYS A 18 2.20 -13.95 -7.95
CA LYS A 18 1.70 -12.61 -8.25
C LYS A 18 1.08 -11.93 -7.02
N ALA A 19 0.33 -12.68 -6.21
CA ALA A 19 -0.25 -12.17 -4.98
C ALA A 19 0.83 -11.74 -3.97
N LEU A 20 1.90 -12.53 -3.82
CA LEU A 20 3.04 -12.19 -2.95
C LEU A 20 3.74 -10.91 -3.40
N VAL A 21 4.07 -10.78 -4.69
CA VAL A 21 4.70 -9.56 -5.23
C VAL A 21 3.82 -8.34 -4.99
N SER A 22 2.51 -8.46 -5.24
CA SER A 22 1.55 -7.38 -5.02
C SER A 22 1.50 -6.96 -3.54
N ARG A 23 1.50 -7.93 -2.62
CA ARG A 23 1.49 -7.64 -1.18
C ARG A 23 2.76 -6.91 -0.73
N THR A 24 3.92 -7.29 -1.26
CA THR A 24 5.20 -6.65 -0.93
C THR A 24 5.22 -5.18 -1.37
N VAL A 25 4.87 -4.89 -2.63
CA VAL A 25 4.93 -3.50 -3.14
C VAL A 25 3.91 -2.59 -2.46
N ILE A 26 2.73 -3.12 -2.14
CA ILE A 26 1.70 -2.40 -1.37
C ILE A 26 2.21 -2.06 0.03
N GLY A 27 2.88 -3.01 0.71
CA GLY A 27 3.49 -2.76 2.01
C GLY A 27 4.58 -1.68 1.95
N GLN A 28 5.45 -1.72 0.93
CA GLN A 28 6.48 -0.71 0.71
C GLN A 28 5.89 0.69 0.52
N ALA A 29 4.91 0.83 -0.38
CA ALA A 29 4.24 2.10 -0.62
C ALA A 29 3.57 2.64 0.65
N SER A 30 2.88 1.77 1.40
CA SER A 30 2.23 2.16 2.67
C SER A 30 3.26 2.66 3.69
N GLY A 31 4.41 2.01 3.81
CA GLY A 31 5.50 2.46 4.67
C GLY A 31 6.08 3.81 4.25
N LEU A 32 6.29 4.04 2.94
CA LEU A 32 6.78 5.32 2.43
C LEU A 32 5.80 6.47 2.66
N ILE A 33 4.49 6.22 2.50
CA ILE A 33 3.45 7.20 2.83
C ILE A 33 3.50 7.54 4.32
N ALA A 34 3.57 6.54 5.20
CA ALA A 34 3.67 6.74 6.65
C ALA A 34 4.97 7.42 7.09
N ALA A 35 6.06 7.28 6.33
CA ALA A 35 7.30 7.99 6.59
C ALA A 35 7.23 9.49 6.21
N ARG A 36 6.38 9.85 5.24
CA ARG A 36 6.26 11.22 4.72
C ARG A 36 5.13 12.02 5.40
N LYS A 37 4.12 11.34 5.93
CA LYS A 37 2.96 11.93 6.61
C LYS A 37 2.80 11.29 8.00
N PRO A 38 2.48 12.06 9.05
CA PRO A 38 2.21 11.49 10.37
C PRO A 38 0.90 10.69 10.36
N CYS A 39 0.98 9.43 9.97
CA CYS A 39 -0.13 8.49 9.97
C CYS A 39 0.35 7.06 10.27
N THR A 40 -0.55 6.22 10.77
CA THR A 40 -0.25 4.80 11.00
C THR A 40 -0.11 4.04 9.67
N PRO A 41 0.55 2.87 9.66
CA PRO A 41 0.63 2.03 8.45
C PRO A 41 -0.75 1.68 7.88
N GLN A 42 -1.75 1.47 8.75
CA GLN A 42 -3.13 1.20 8.37
C GLN A 42 -3.77 2.41 7.68
N GLN A 43 -3.59 3.61 8.23
CA GLN A 43 -4.08 4.86 7.60
C GLN A 43 -3.38 5.10 6.25
N ALA A 44 -2.08 4.84 6.16
CA ALA A 44 -1.34 4.95 4.91
C ALA A 44 -1.85 3.97 3.84
N PHE A 45 -2.20 2.73 4.22
CA PHE A 45 -2.82 1.78 3.32
C PHE A 45 -4.21 2.27 2.84
N GLN A 46 -5.03 2.83 3.72
CA GLN A 46 -6.33 3.39 3.33
C GLN A 46 -6.17 4.58 2.38
N LEU A 47 -5.18 5.44 2.61
CA LEU A 47 -4.85 6.52 1.69
C LEU A 47 -4.41 5.98 0.32
N LEU A 48 -3.59 4.93 0.29
CA LEU A 48 -3.20 4.27 -0.95
C LEU A 48 -4.40 3.69 -1.71
N VAL A 49 -5.40 3.14 -1.00
CA VAL A 49 -6.67 2.70 -1.58
C VAL A 49 -7.44 3.88 -2.17
N HIS A 50 -7.53 5.01 -1.46
CA HIS A 50 -8.18 6.21 -1.96
C HIS A 50 -7.52 6.74 -3.24
N ILE A 51 -6.18 6.83 -3.26
CA ILE A 51 -5.41 7.23 -4.45
C ILE A 51 -5.68 6.28 -5.62
N SER A 52 -5.67 4.97 -5.37
CA SER A 52 -5.96 3.95 -6.39
C SER A 52 -7.34 4.15 -7.01
N GLN A 53 -8.36 4.43 -6.20
CA GLN A 53 -9.72 4.70 -6.65
C GLN A 53 -9.83 6.03 -7.39
N HIS A 54 -9.27 7.10 -6.84
CA HIS A 54 -9.29 8.44 -7.41
C HIS A 54 -8.64 8.48 -8.80
N HIS A 55 -7.51 7.78 -8.96
CA HIS A 55 -6.80 7.69 -10.24
C HIS A 55 -7.31 6.54 -11.13
N ASN A 56 -8.31 5.78 -10.67
CA ASN A 56 -8.88 4.62 -11.38
C ASN A 56 -7.81 3.62 -11.89
N ILE A 57 -6.83 3.30 -11.04
CA ILE A 57 -5.76 2.34 -11.33
C ILE A 57 -5.76 1.23 -10.29
N LYS A 58 -5.23 0.06 -10.65
CA LYS A 58 -5.14 -1.07 -9.71
C LYS A 58 -4.23 -0.72 -8.53
N LEU A 59 -4.60 -1.14 -7.33
CA LEU A 59 -3.89 -0.80 -6.09
C LEU A 59 -2.38 -1.11 -6.13
N HIS A 60 -2.00 -2.29 -6.60
CA HIS A 60 -0.59 -2.68 -6.74
C HIS A 60 0.17 -1.83 -7.77
N VAL A 61 -0.53 -1.30 -8.79
CA VAL A 61 0.06 -0.39 -9.77
C VAL A 61 0.25 1.00 -9.14
N ALA A 62 -0.73 1.50 -8.38
CA ALA A 62 -0.55 2.75 -7.63
C ALA A 62 0.64 2.66 -6.66
N ALA A 63 0.75 1.53 -5.95
CA ALA A 63 1.85 1.26 -5.04
C ALA A 63 3.21 1.26 -5.76
N ASP A 64 3.32 0.52 -6.87
CA ASP A 64 4.55 0.43 -7.67
C ASP A 64 5.00 1.79 -8.21
N ARG A 65 4.05 2.61 -8.69
CA ARG A 65 4.32 3.96 -9.19
C ARG A 65 4.78 4.91 -8.08
N LEU A 66 4.17 4.85 -6.90
CA LEU A 66 4.62 5.63 -5.74
C LEU A 66 6.02 5.24 -5.28
N VAL A 67 6.31 3.93 -5.19
CA VAL A 67 7.64 3.42 -4.84
C VAL A 67 8.67 3.85 -5.88
N THR A 68 8.34 3.70 -7.17
CA THR A 68 9.22 4.10 -8.28
C THR A 68 9.51 5.59 -8.22
N ALA A 69 8.50 6.45 -8.12
CA ALA A 69 8.69 7.90 -8.01
C ALA A 69 9.58 8.27 -6.82
N PHE A 70 9.36 7.65 -5.65
CA PHE A 70 10.19 7.89 -4.48
C PHE A 70 11.65 7.53 -4.73
N VAL A 71 11.90 6.34 -5.30
CA VAL A 71 13.26 5.87 -5.60
C VAL A 71 13.94 6.76 -6.65
N GLN A 72 13.24 7.14 -7.73
CA GLN A 72 13.80 8.03 -8.75
C GLN A 72 14.18 9.39 -8.14
N ALA A 73 13.29 10.00 -7.36
CA ALA A 73 13.56 11.25 -6.66
C ALA A 73 14.76 11.12 -5.71
N HIS A 74 14.83 10.03 -4.94
CA HIS A 74 15.93 9.78 -4.01
C HIS A 74 17.27 9.60 -4.71
N LEU A 75 17.27 9.07 -5.93
CA LEU A 75 18.46 8.91 -6.78
C LEU A 75 18.79 10.16 -7.60
N GLY A 76 18.06 11.28 -7.43
CA GLY A 76 18.25 12.51 -8.21
C GLY A 76 17.89 12.36 -9.69
N ARG A 77 17.05 11.38 -10.03
CA ARG A 77 16.58 11.10 -11.39
C ARG A 77 15.23 11.78 -11.66
N PRO A 78 14.91 12.08 -12.92
CA PRO A 78 13.60 12.63 -13.25
C PRO A 78 12.50 11.63 -12.90
N VAL A 79 11.46 12.12 -12.23
CA VAL A 79 10.24 11.37 -11.92
C VAL A 79 9.23 11.57 -13.05
N ASP A 80 8.53 10.51 -13.44
CA ASP A 80 7.42 10.62 -14.40
C ASP A 80 6.33 11.57 -13.84
N PRO A 81 5.86 12.58 -14.58
CA PRO A 81 4.84 13.52 -14.08
C PRO A 81 3.57 12.83 -13.58
N ALA A 82 3.17 11.73 -14.21
CA ALA A 82 2.00 10.99 -13.79
C ALA A 82 2.23 10.25 -12.46
N ASP A 83 3.47 9.84 -12.16
CA ASP A 83 3.82 9.23 -10.86
C ASP A 83 3.97 10.30 -9.78
N GLN A 84 4.54 11.46 -10.14
CA GLN A 84 4.63 12.62 -9.26
C GLN A 84 3.25 13.09 -8.81
N ALA A 85 2.27 13.10 -9.71
CA ALA A 85 0.88 13.46 -9.38
C ALA A 85 0.26 12.57 -8.28
N LEU A 86 0.70 11.32 -8.14
CA LEU A 86 0.26 10.44 -7.05
C LEU A 86 0.82 10.93 -5.70
N TRP A 87 2.10 11.33 -5.65
CA TRP A 87 2.70 11.91 -4.45
C TRP A 87 2.14 13.28 -4.10
N ASP A 88 1.76 14.08 -5.10
CA ASP A 88 1.07 15.35 -4.88
C ASP A 88 -0.31 15.12 -4.25
N HIS A 89 -1.04 14.08 -4.67
CA HIS A 89 -2.30 13.67 -4.04
C HIS A 89 -2.09 13.22 -2.58
N VAL A 90 -1.04 12.42 -2.29
CA VAL A 90 -0.68 12.05 -0.90
C VAL A 90 -0.50 13.30 -0.03
N GLY A 91 0.14 14.35 -0.57
CA GLY A 91 0.34 15.62 0.12
C GLY A 91 -0.94 16.45 0.29
N ALA A 92 -1.85 16.41 -0.70
CA ALA A 92 -3.11 17.12 -0.67
C ALA A 92 -4.13 16.50 0.30
N THR A 93 -4.12 15.18 0.47
CA THR A 93 -5.02 14.52 1.42
C THR A 93 -4.61 14.83 2.86
N THR A 94 -5.43 15.58 3.60
CA THR A 94 -5.18 15.86 5.02
C THR A 94 -5.49 14.64 5.89
N ALA A 95 -4.93 14.55 7.10
CA ALA A 95 -5.18 13.43 8.01
C ALA A 95 -6.67 13.32 8.43
N ASN A 96 -7.45 14.39 8.30
CA ASN A 96 -8.86 14.44 8.72
C ASN A 96 -9.80 13.61 7.83
N ASP A 97 -9.36 13.23 6.62
CA ASP A 97 -10.12 12.41 5.66
C ASP A 97 -9.84 10.91 5.81
N SER A 98 -8.79 10.56 6.56
CA SER A 98 -8.49 9.19 6.98
C SER A 98 -9.31 8.90 8.24
N GLY A 99 -10.62 8.72 8.03
CA GLY A 99 -11.64 8.59 9.07
C GLY A 99 -11.16 7.92 10.36
N ARG A 100 -11.61 8.49 11.48
CA ARG A 100 -11.55 7.96 12.84
C ARG A 100 -11.82 6.45 12.86
N THR A 101 -10.78 5.63 12.71
CA THR A 101 -10.83 4.18 12.93
C THR A 101 -9.99 3.88 14.15
N ASP A 102 -10.66 4.03 15.29
CA ASP A 102 -10.52 3.22 16.50
C ASP A 102 -9.11 2.99 17.06
N ASP A 103 -8.72 3.87 18.01
CA ASP A 103 -7.68 3.63 19.02
C ASP A 103 -8.11 2.57 20.09
N GLY A 104 -9.18 1.80 19.84
CA GLY A 104 -9.79 0.88 20.80
C GLY A 104 -9.12 -0.47 20.98
N LEU A 105 -7.79 -0.56 21.07
CA LEU A 105 -7.15 -1.81 21.50
C LEU A 105 -5.79 -1.61 22.21
N ALA A 106 -5.77 -0.94 23.37
CA ALA A 106 -4.67 -1.08 24.34
C ALA A 106 -4.97 -0.69 25.81
N GLU A 107 -6.22 -0.56 26.25
CA GLU A 107 -6.54 -0.47 27.68
C GLU A 107 -7.57 -1.54 28.07
N GLU A 108 -7.10 -2.68 28.58
CA GLU A 108 -7.72 -3.44 29.68
C GLU A 108 -6.97 -4.76 29.90
N VAL A 109 -5.94 -4.73 30.74
CA VAL A 109 -5.69 -5.76 31.77
C VAL A 109 -4.77 -5.16 32.84
N SER A 110 -5.31 -4.21 33.59
CA SER A 110 -4.81 -3.86 34.92
C SER A 110 -5.98 -3.94 35.89
N SER A 111 -6.40 -5.15 36.23
CA SER A 111 -7.02 -5.42 37.53
C SER A 111 -7.15 -6.93 37.74
N THR A 112 -6.19 -7.54 38.43
CA THR A 112 -6.44 -8.55 39.47
C THR A 112 -5.16 -8.69 40.29
N SER A 113 -5.09 -7.89 41.35
CA SER A 113 -4.37 -8.16 42.59
C SER A 113 -5.19 -7.50 43.70
N PRO A 114 -5.17 -8.01 44.95
CA PRO A 114 -4.08 -8.76 45.60
C PRO A 114 -4.32 -10.27 45.75
#